data_AF-A0A1F7Z1T0-F1
#
_entry.id   AF-A0A1F7Z1T0-F1
#
_cell.length_a   1.000
_cell.length_b   1.000
_cell.length_c   1.000
_cell.angle_alpha   90.00
_cell.angle_beta   90.00
_cell.angle_gamma   90.00
#
_symmetry.space_group_name_H-M   'P 1'
#
loop_
_entity.id
_entity.type
_entity.pdbx_description
1 polymer ?
#
loop_
_entity_poly.entity_id
_entity_poly.type
_entity_poly.pdbx_seq_one_letter_code
_entity_poly.pdbx_strand_id
1 'polypeptide(L)'
;MATANALASVGGILYLVCAGWVLLFRPSFMGMMNSWAHGLNLGALPPKTPDLGTIVVGFLSFTVVAWLTGYAFAMFYNYFLSKK
;
A
#
# COMPACT_ATOMS: atom_id res chain seq x y z
N MET A 1 3.88 7.11 -18.35
CA MET A 1 3.60 5.67 -18.06
C MET A 1 4.71 5.01 -17.24
N ALA A 2 5.99 5.26 -17.52
CA ALA A 2 7.10 4.66 -16.75
C ALA A 2 6.96 4.84 -15.22
N THR A 3 6.70 6.06 -14.74
CA THR A 3 6.49 6.35 -13.30
C THR A 3 5.32 5.56 -12.70
N ALA A 4 4.22 5.44 -13.43
CA ALA A 4 3.04 4.69 -12.99
C ALA A 4 3.34 3.19 -12.89
N ASN A 5 3.99 2.61 -13.90
CA ASN A 5 4.40 1.21 -13.90
C ASN A 5 5.42 0.92 -12.79
N ALA A 6 6.39 1.80 -12.58
CA ALA A 6 7.37 1.67 -11.51
C ALA A 6 6.69 1.69 -10.14
N LEU A 7 5.79 2.64 -9.89
CA LEU A 7 5.09 2.72 -8.61
C LEU A 7 4.13 1.54 -8.41
N ALA A 8 3.47 1.06 -9.46
CA ALA A 8 2.63 -0.13 -9.42
C ALA A 8 3.44 -1.38 -9.03
N SER A 9 4.60 -1.60 -9.66
CA SER A 9 5.48 -2.73 -9.35
C SER A 9 6.02 -2.67 -7.92
N VAL A 10 6.54 -1.51 -7.51
CA VAL A 10 7.05 -1.32 -6.14
C VAL A 10 5.92 -1.48 -5.12
N GLY A 11 4.75 -0.89 -5.40
CA GLY A 11 3.57 -0.99 -4.55
C GLY A 11 3.05 -2.42 -4.42
N GLY A 12 2.97 -3.16 -5.52
CA GLY A 12 2.57 -4.57 -5.51
C GLY A 12 3.53 -5.44 -4.70
N ILE A 13 4.84 -5.27 -4.87
CA ILE A 13 5.86 -5.98 -4.07
C ILE A 13 5.72 -5.62 -2.59
N LEU A 14 5.58 -4.33 -2.27
CA LEU A 14 5.38 -3.86 -0.90
C LEU A 14 4.14 -4.49 -0.27
N TYR A 15 3.03 -4.56 -1.01
CA TYR A 15 1.81 -5.21 -0.53
C TYR A 15 2.07 -6.69 -0.15
N LEU A 16 2.77 -7.45 -0.98
CA LEU A 16 3.09 -8.85 -0.69
C LEU A 16 4.00 -8.98 0.53
N VAL A 17 4.97 -8.09 0.70
CA VAL A 17 5.82 -8.02 1.90
C VAL A 17 4.96 -7.75 3.14
N CYS A 18 4.03 -6.79 3.07
CA CYS A 18 3.11 -6.49 4.17
C CYS A 18 2.19 -7.69 4.49
N ALA A 19 1.66 -8.36 3.47
CA ALA A 19 0.83 -9.56 3.66
C ALA A 19 1.62 -10.68 4.35
N GLY A 20 2.85 -10.95 3.89
CA GLY A 20 3.75 -11.90 4.53
C GLY A 20 4.09 -11.52 5.97
N TRP A 21 4.35 -10.23 6.24
CA TRP A 21 4.59 -9.73 7.58
C TRP A 21 3.39 -9.99 8.49
N VAL A 22 2.16 -9.69 8.05
CA VAL A 22 0.95 -9.99 8.84
C VAL A 22 0.82 -11.48 9.14
N LEU A 23 1.10 -12.35 8.17
CA LEU A 23 0.98 -13.80 8.33
C LEU A 23 2.02 -14.39 9.28
N LEU A 24 3.24 -13.84 9.32
CA LEU A 24 4.35 -14.38 10.12
C LEU A 24 4.53 -13.68 11.47
N PHE A 25 4.34 -12.36 11.52
CA PHE A 25 4.65 -11.51 12.68
C PHE A 25 3.60 -10.41 12.89
N ARG A 26 2.31 -10.80 12.98
CA ARG A 26 1.19 -9.87 13.17
C ARG A 26 1.41 -8.80 14.27
N PRO A 27 1.90 -9.13 15.49
CA PRO A 27 1.99 -8.13 16.56
C PRO A 27 2.89 -6.94 16.20
N SER A 28 4.04 -7.19 15.56
CA SER A 28 4.96 -6.13 15.16
C SER A 28 4.41 -5.29 14.01
N PHE A 29 3.76 -5.93 13.02
CA PHE A 29 3.06 -5.21 11.95
C PHE A 29 1.97 -4.28 12.51
N MET A 30 1.13 -4.80 13.40
CA MET A 30 0.05 -4.00 14.01
C MET A 30 0.60 -2.85 14.87
N GLY A 31 1.70 -3.06 15.60
CA GLY A 31 2.39 -2.00 16.34
C GLY A 31 2.87 -0.86 15.44
N MET A 32 3.49 -1.20 14.31
CA MET A 32 3.89 -0.20 13.29
C MET A 32 2.68 0.53 12.73
N MET A 33 1.66 -0.20 12.27
CA MET A 33 0.47 0.42 11.67
C MET A 33 -0.26 1.35 12.64
N ASN A 34 -0.29 1.01 13.93
CA ASN A 34 -0.91 1.85 14.96
C ASN A 34 -0.17 3.19 15.16
N SER A 35 1.11 3.27 14.82
CA SER A 35 1.88 4.53 14.85
C SER A 35 1.61 5.44 13.65
N TRP A 36 1.09 4.89 12.55
CA TRP A 36 0.76 5.64 11.33
C TRP A 36 -0.72 6.00 11.24
N ALA A 37 -1.58 5.16 11.82
CA ALA A 37 -3.01 5.39 11.85
C ALA A 37 -3.34 6.55 12.78
N HIS A 38 -3.94 7.60 12.22
CA HIS A 38 -4.46 8.72 13.00
C HIS A 38 -5.95 8.46 13.29
N GLY A 39 -6.37 8.64 14.54
CA GLY A 39 -7.79 8.56 14.93
C GLY A 39 -8.36 7.14 15.10
N LEU A 40 -7.53 6.09 15.05
CA LEU A 40 -7.96 4.70 15.27
C LEU A 40 -7.01 3.96 16.22
N ASN A 41 -7.56 3.16 17.14
CA ASN A 41 -6.78 2.19 17.92
C ASN A 41 -6.88 0.81 17.26
N LEU A 42 -5.89 0.46 16.45
CA LEU A 42 -5.88 -0.82 15.71
C LEU A 42 -5.73 -2.03 16.63
N GLY A 43 -5.21 -1.84 17.86
CA GLY A 43 -5.10 -2.89 18.87
C GLY A 43 -6.45 -3.29 19.50
N ALA A 44 -7.47 -2.45 19.38
CA ALA A 44 -8.82 -2.75 19.89
C ALA A 44 -9.64 -3.64 18.95
N LEU A 45 -9.19 -3.85 17.71
CA LEU A 45 -9.90 -4.66 16.72
C LEU A 45 -9.63 -6.16 16.95
N PRO A 46 -10.64 -7.02 16.75
CA PRO A 46 -10.44 -8.46 16.86
C PRO A 46 -9.42 -8.95 15.81
N PRO A 47 -8.51 -9.86 16.17
CA PRO A 47 -7.55 -10.40 15.22
C PRO A 47 -8.28 -11.21 14.14
N LYS A 48 -7.98 -10.91 12.88
CA LYS A 48 -8.47 -11.66 11.71
C LYS A 48 -7.30 -12.00 10.80
N THR A 49 -7.04 -13.29 10.61
CA THR A 49 -6.04 -13.76 9.65
C THR A 49 -6.59 -13.59 8.22
N PRO A 50 -5.86 -12.95 7.31
CA PRO A 50 -6.31 -12.79 5.94
C PRO A 50 -6.31 -14.14 5.22
N ASP A 51 -7.39 -14.42 4.48
CA ASP A 51 -7.47 -15.55 3.55
C ASP A 51 -6.90 -15.17 2.18
N LEU A 52 -6.59 -16.18 1.35
CA LEU A 52 -6.02 -15.99 0.02
C LEU A 52 -6.87 -15.08 -0.87
N GLY A 53 -8.20 -15.15 -0.76
CA GLY A 53 -9.10 -14.30 -1.55
C GLY A 53 -8.92 -12.83 -1.19
N THR A 54 -8.89 -12.50 0.11
CA THR A 54 -8.64 -11.13 0.56
C THR A 54 -7.25 -10.61 0.19
N ILE A 55 -6.23 -11.48 0.20
CA ILE A 55 -4.86 -11.11 -0.22
C ILE A 55 -4.82 -10.81 -1.72
N VAL A 56 -5.43 -11.63 -2.56
CA VAL A 56 -5.45 -11.42 -4.01
C VAL A 56 -6.20 -10.14 -4.37
N VAL A 57 -7.38 -9.93 -3.80
CA VAL A 57 -8.17 -8.70 -4.04
C VAL A 57 -7.41 -7.47 -3.57
N GLY A 58 -6.77 -7.53 -2.39
CA GLY A 58 -5.95 -6.45 -1.88
C GLY A 58 -4.73 -6.16 -2.75
N PHE A 59 -4.02 -7.19 -3.23
CA PHE A 59 -2.88 -7.04 -4.13
C PHE A 59 -3.26 -6.34 -5.43
N LEU A 60 -4.35 -6.79 -6.07
CA LEU A 60 -4.82 -6.21 -7.33
C LEU A 60 -5.26 -4.75 -7.13
N SER A 61 -6.11 -4.50 -6.13
CA SER A 61 -6.62 -3.15 -5.85
C SER A 61 -5.50 -2.18 -5.45
N PHE A 62 -4.58 -2.60 -4.58
CA PHE A 62 -3.43 -1.77 -4.17
C PHE A 62 -2.51 -1.46 -5.35
N THR A 63 -2.22 -2.45 -6.20
CA THR A 63 -1.38 -2.25 -7.40
C THR A 63 -2.01 -1.24 -8.37
N VAL A 64 -3.33 -1.32 -8.59
CA VAL A 64 -4.07 -0.36 -9.43
C VAL A 64 -4.03 1.04 -8.82
N VAL A 65 -4.27 1.18 -7.52
CA VAL A 65 -4.20 2.48 -6.82
C VAL A 65 -2.78 3.06 -6.87
N ALA A 66 -1.74 2.23 -6.69
CA ALA A 66 -0.35 2.64 -6.82
C ALA A 66 -0.03 3.11 -8.24
N TRP A 67 -0.52 2.42 -9.26
CA TRP A 67 -0.37 2.84 -10.66
C TRP A 67 -1.00 4.22 -10.90
N LEU A 68 -2.26 4.40 -10.47
CA LEU A 68 -2.99 5.66 -10.62
C LEU A 68 -2.29 6.80 -9.87
N THR A 69 -1.77 6.52 -8.67
CA THR A 69 -1.00 7.48 -7.88
C THR A 69 0.27 7.90 -8.61
N GLY A 70 0.99 6.95 -9.21
CA GLY A 70 2.23 7.23 -9.95
C GLY A 70 1.97 7.99 -11.24
N TYR A 71 0.84 7.72 -11.90
CA TYR A 71 0.37 8.49 -13.04
C TYR A 71 0.04 9.94 -12.63
N ALA A 72 -0.75 10.12 -11.57
CA ALA A 72 -1.09 11.44 -11.04
C ALA A 72 0.15 12.22 -10.62
N PHE A 73 1.07 11.58 -9.88
CA PHE A 73 2.34 12.19 -9.49
C PHE A 73 3.12 12.69 -10.72
N ALA A 74 3.25 11.88 -11.76
CA ALA A 74 3.96 12.29 -12.98
C ALA A 74 3.28 13.49 -13.67
N MET A 75 1.95 13.54 -13.70
CA MET A 75 1.21 14.70 -14.23
C MET A 75 1.54 15.98 -13.46
N PHE A 76 1.40 15.96 -12.13
CA PHE A 76 1.68 17.13 -11.29
C PHE A 76 3.15 17.52 -11.34
N TYR A 77 4.07 16.54 -11.28
CA TYR A 77 5.50 16.77 -11.36
C TYR A 77 5.89 17.50 -12.65
N ASN A 78 5.41 17.01 -13.80
CA ASN A 78 5.69 17.63 -15.09
C ASN A 78 5.03 19.01 -15.22
N TYR A 79 3.83 19.20 -14.67
CA TYR A 79 3.20 20.51 -14.60
C TYR A 79 4.07 21.53 -13.87
N PHE A 80 4.50 21.23 -12.64
CA PHE A 80 5.35 22.14 -11.87
C PHE A 80 6.74 22.31 -12.47
N LEU A 81 7.30 21.27 -13.09
CA LEU A 81 8.57 21.36 -13.80
C LEU A 81 8.50 22.35 -14.98
N SER A 82 7.38 22.36 -15.72
CA SER A 82 7.16 23.30 -16.84
C SER A 82 6.95 24.76 -16.41
N LYS A 83 6.74 25.01 -15.12
CA LYS A 83 6.56 26.35 -14.53
C LYS A 83 7.85 26.90 -13.91
N LYS A 84 8.92 26.10 -13.87
CA LYS A 84 10.28 26.57 -13.56
C LYS A 84 10.92 27.14 -14.82
#